data_AF-A0A2J4XVB8-F1
#
_entry.id   AF-A0A2J4XVB8-F1
#
_cell.length_a   1.000
_cell.length_b   1.000
_cell.length_c   1.000
_cell.angle_alpha   90.00
_cell.angle_beta   90.00
_cell.angle_gamma   90.00
#
_symmetry.space_group_name_H-M   'P 1'
#
loop_
_entity.id
_entity.type
_entity.pdbx_description
1 polymer ?
#
loop_
_entity_poly.entity_id
_entity_poly.type
_entity_poly.pdbx_seq_one_letter_code
_entity_poly.pdbx_strand_id
1 'polypeptide(L)'
;PYNTGKDFVYPDNFQDNMKNYLEITGQTDEGVRISSNTETSGRYHTDWLNMMYPRLILAKNLLAQDGVIFLSIDGTEASNLEHLLNNVFGEENKITSICWQKKVSPANDAKWFSSDHDFILVYAKNKDIWRPKKLKRTGDQLSYYKNPDHDPKGEWNSATYTCNKSMYERPNLYYPIVNPNTMEEIWPKETAVW
;
A
#
# COMPACT_ATOMS: atom_id res chain seq x y z
N PRO A 1 -7.10 -12.09 9.76
CA PRO A 1 -8.59 -12.07 9.61
C PRO A 1 -9.05 -10.62 9.71
N TYR A 2 -10.02 -10.18 8.89
CA TYR A 2 -10.54 -8.81 9.02
C TYR A 2 -11.46 -8.76 10.24
N ASN A 3 -11.28 -7.77 11.12
CA ASN A 3 -12.01 -7.68 12.38
C ASN A 3 -13.38 -6.99 12.17
N THR A 4 -14.22 -7.56 11.30
CA THR A 4 -15.49 -6.95 10.86
C THR A 4 -16.68 -7.28 11.76
N GLY A 5 -16.44 -7.94 12.90
CA GLY A 5 -17.46 -8.26 13.91
C GLY A 5 -18.46 -9.37 13.54
N LYS A 6 -18.43 -9.91 12.32
CA LYS A 6 -19.34 -10.99 11.87
C LYS A 6 -18.70 -12.36 11.68
N ASP A 7 -17.39 -12.43 11.48
CA ASP A 7 -16.76 -13.62 10.89
C ASP A 7 -15.65 -14.29 11.71
N PHE A 8 -15.36 -13.89 12.96
CA PHE A 8 -14.22 -14.51 13.64
C PHE A 8 -14.30 -14.58 15.17
N VAL A 9 -14.33 -15.81 15.67
CA VAL A 9 -13.99 -16.19 17.05
C VAL A 9 -12.75 -17.06 16.96
N TYR A 10 -11.60 -16.56 17.40
CA TYR A 10 -10.40 -17.39 17.52
C TYR A 10 -10.34 -17.98 18.94
N PRO A 11 -10.04 -19.27 19.09
CA PRO A 11 -10.01 -19.94 20.40
C PRO A 11 -8.70 -19.71 21.17
N ASP A 12 -7.86 -18.74 20.79
CA ASP A 12 -6.69 -18.39 21.61
C ASP A 12 -7.20 -17.83 22.94
N ASN A 13 -7.21 -18.71 23.95
CA ASN A 13 -7.78 -18.47 25.26
C ASN A 13 -6.80 -17.61 26.08
N PHE A 14 -6.63 -16.35 25.68
CA PHE A 14 -6.04 -15.33 26.54
C PHE A 14 -7.12 -14.97 27.56
N GLN A 15 -7.24 -15.77 28.63
CA GLN A 15 -8.12 -15.49 29.74
C GLN A 15 -7.61 -14.28 30.53
N ASP A 16 -7.72 -13.10 29.94
CA ASP A 16 -7.75 -11.88 30.73
C ASP A 16 -9.22 -11.59 31.06
N ASN A 17 -9.53 -11.63 32.36
CA ASN A 17 -10.91 -11.52 32.81
C ASN A 17 -11.39 -10.06 32.64
N MET A 18 -12.68 -9.86 32.32
CA MET A 18 -13.28 -8.53 32.07
C MET A 18 -12.92 -7.49 33.15
N LYS A 19 -12.86 -7.91 34.41
CA LYS A 19 -12.47 -7.08 35.55
C LYS A 19 -11.04 -6.56 35.42
N ASN A 20 -10.10 -7.40 34.99
CA ASN A 20 -8.70 -7.03 34.85
C ASN A 20 -8.49 -6.00 33.74
N TYR A 21 -9.18 -6.15 32.61
CA TYR A 21 -9.18 -5.15 31.53
C TYR A 21 -9.74 -3.79 31.99
N LEU A 22 -10.86 -3.80 32.71
CA LEU A 22 -11.49 -2.59 33.24
C LEU A 22 -10.60 -1.86 34.27
N GLU A 23 -9.88 -2.60 35.10
CA GLU A 23 -8.90 -2.06 36.05
C GLU A 23 -7.67 -1.47 35.33
N ILE A 24 -7.07 -2.19 34.38
CA ILE A 24 -5.89 -1.74 33.62
C ILE A 24 -6.22 -0.49 32.77
N THR A 25 -7.41 -0.44 32.18
CA THR A 25 -7.84 0.70 31.35
C THR A 25 -8.35 1.89 32.17
N GLY A 26 -8.36 1.79 33.51
CA GLY A 26 -8.87 2.83 34.40
C GLY A 26 -10.36 3.11 34.22
N GLN A 27 -11.10 2.17 33.64
CA GLN A 27 -12.53 2.31 33.36
C GLN A 27 -13.40 1.98 34.58
N THR A 28 -12.78 1.43 35.63
CA THR A 28 -13.37 1.23 36.96
C THR A 28 -12.48 1.84 38.02
N ASP A 29 -13.08 2.57 38.96
CA ASP A 29 -12.45 3.00 40.21
C ASP A 29 -13.33 2.51 41.36
N GLU A 30 -12.72 1.87 42.34
CA GLU A 30 -13.42 1.25 43.49
C GLU A 30 -14.64 0.36 43.13
N GLY A 31 -14.63 -0.27 41.95
CA GLY A 31 -15.72 -1.14 41.47
C GLY A 31 -16.89 -0.40 40.80
N VAL A 32 -16.80 0.92 40.61
CA VAL A 32 -17.78 1.74 39.90
C VAL A 32 -17.25 2.08 38.51
N ARG A 33 -18.06 1.85 37.47
CA ARG A 33 -17.70 2.20 36.08
C ARG A 33 -17.70 3.72 35.90
N ILE A 34 -16.59 4.27 35.44
CA ILE A 34 -16.41 5.72 35.21
C ILE A 34 -16.62 6.10 33.74
N SER A 35 -16.35 5.19 32.80
CA SER A 35 -16.34 5.53 31.37
C SER A 35 -17.59 5.05 30.62
N SER A 36 -18.06 5.88 29.68
CA SER A 36 -19.20 5.63 28.79
C SER A 36 -18.84 4.94 27.48
N ASN A 37 -17.61 4.41 27.34
CA ASN A 37 -17.20 3.76 26.10
C ASN A 37 -17.97 2.45 25.92
N THR A 38 -18.55 2.26 24.74
CA THR A 38 -19.23 1.02 24.35
C THR A 38 -18.24 -0.14 24.48
N GLU A 39 -18.46 -0.98 25.50
CA GLU A 39 -17.52 -1.98 26.03
C GLU A 39 -16.97 -3.01 25.04
N THR A 40 -17.54 -3.06 23.83
CA THR A 40 -17.25 -4.08 22.84
C THR A 40 -16.12 -3.68 21.89
N SER A 41 -16.03 -2.42 21.44
CA SER A 41 -15.11 -2.08 20.32
C SER A 41 -13.62 -2.12 20.67
N GLY A 42 -13.20 -1.47 21.77
CA GLY A 42 -11.78 -1.41 22.17
C GLY A 42 -11.20 -2.78 22.51
N ARG A 43 -12.04 -3.67 23.08
CA ARG A 43 -11.65 -5.04 23.40
C ARG A 43 -11.38 -5.85 22.13
N TYR A 44 -12.22 -5.73 21.10
CA TYR A 44 -12.00 -6.44 19.83
C TYR A 44 -10.69 -6.04 19.14
N HIS A 45 -10.31 -4.76 19.18
CA HIS A 45 -9.02 -4.31 18.65
C HIS A 45 -7.85 -4.88 19.46
N THR A 46 -7.96 -4.84 20.79
CA THR A 46 -6.92 -5.36 21.70
C THR A 46 -6.72 -6.87 21.52
N ASP A 47 -7.81 -7.63 21.47
CA ASP A 47 -7.77 -9.08 21.27
C ASP A 47 -7.15 -9.43 19.91
N TRP A 48 -7.52 -8.70 18.84
CA TRP A 48 -6.95 -8.89 17.51
C TRP A 48 -5.45 -8.54 17.46
N LEU A 49 -5.04 -7.44 18.11
CA LEU A 49 -3.65 -7.05 18.22
C LEU A 49 -2.81 -8.07 19.00
N ASN A 50 -3.32 -8.56 20.13
CA ASN A 50 -2.68 -9.60 20.95
C ASN A 50 -2.52 -10.90 20.17
N MET A 51 -3.48 -11.24 19.30
CA MET A 51 -3.36 -12.37 18.38
C MET A 51 -2.31 -12.10 17.29
N MET A 52 -2.31 -10.93 16.66
CA MET A 52 -1.43 -10.62 15.53
C MET A 52 0.03 -10.43 15.92
N TYR A 53 0.31 -9.81 17.07
CA TYR A 53 1.66 -9.44 17.50
C TYR A 53 2.67 -10.61 17.51
N PRO A 54 2.43 -11.73 18.22
CA PRO A 54 3.38 -12.85 18.26
C PRO A 54 3.60 -13.47 16.88
N ARG A 55 2.56 -13.47 16.02
CA ARG A 55 2.62 -14.02 14.66
C ARG A 55 3.48 -13.15 13.75
N LEU A 56 3.40 -11.82 13.88
CA LEU A 56 4.23 -10.88 13.11
C LEU A 56 5.70 -10.93 13.55
N ILE A 57 5.97 -11.08 14.84
CA ILE A 57 7.35 -11.30 15.32
C ILE A 57 7.94 -12.56 14.69
N LEU A 58 7.20 -13.66 14.72
CA LEU A 58 7.66 -14.92 14.11
C LEU A 58 7.85 -14.77 12.59
N ALA A 59 6.93 -14.09 11.90
CA ALA A 59 7.06 -13.82 10.47
C ALA A 59 8.32 -13.02 10.15
N LYS A 60 8.65 -11.98 10.93
CA LYS A 60 9.89 -11.21 10.78
C LYS A 60 11.13 -12.10 10.95
N ASN A 61 11.09 -13.03 11.91
CA ASN A 61 12.21 -13.94 12.15
C ASN A 61 12.44 -14.90 10.98
N LEU A 62 11.36 -15.39 10.34
CA LEU A 62 11.43 -16.31 9.20
C LEU A 62 11.79 -15.64 7.88
N LEU A 63 11.53 -14.33 7.73
CA LEU A 63 11.89 -13.60 6.52
C LEU A 63 13.41 -13.55 6.31
N ALA A 64 13.84 -13.74 5.06
CA ALA A 64 15.20 -13.42 4.65
C ALA A 64 15.49 -11.91 4.85
N GLN A 65 16.77 -11.52 4.92
CA GLN A 65 17.15 -10.12 5.13
C GLN A 65 16.61 -9.20 4.02
N ASP A 66 16.62 -9.68 2.77
CA ASP A 66 15.98 -9.04 1.61
C ASP A 66 14.52 -9.49 1.41
N GLY A 67 13.87 -9.97 2.47
CA GLY A 67 12.49 -10.41 2.47
C GLY A 67 11.51 -9.25 2.61
N VAL A 68 10.28 -9.47 2.13
CA VAL A 68 9.16 -8.53 2.21
C VAL A 68 7.89 -9.28 2.62
N ILE A 69 7.04 -8.61 3.37
CA ILE A 69 5.70 -9.08 3.72
C ILE A 69 4.64 -8.16 3.14
N PHE A 70 3.55 -8.77 2.66
CA PHE A 70 2.36 -8.10 2.16
C PHE A 70 1.17 -8.55 3.00
N LEU A 71 0.45 -7.60 3.58
CA LEU A 71 -0.69 -7.87 4.46
C LEU A 71 -1.91 -7.11 3.96
N SER A 72 -2.87 -7.84 3.41
CA SER A 72 -4.18 -7.27 3.09
C SER A 72 -4.94 -6.98 4.37
N ILE A 73 -5.57 -5.80 4.44
CA ILE A 73 -6.35 -5.36 5.59
C ILE A 73 -7.44 -4.38 5.13
N ASP A 74 -8.62 -4.46 5.73
CA ASP A 74 -9.67 -3.46 5.52
C ASP A 74 -9.35 -2.16 6.26
N GLY A 75 -10.20 -1.14 6.06
CA GLY A 75 -10.05 0.14 6.75
C GLY A 75 -10.26 0.08 8.27
N THR A 76 -10.80 -1.01 8.81
CA THR A 76 -11.12 -1.14 10.25
C THR A 76 -9.85 -1.25 11.09
N GLU A 77 -8.92 -2.12 10.69
CA GLU A 77 -7.69 -2.40 11.43
C GLU A 77 -6.43 -1.87 10.73
N ALA A 78 -6.55 -1.21 9.58
CA ALA A 78 -5.40 -0.72 8.80
C ALA A 78 -4.42 0.10 9.65
N SER A 79 -4.94 1.07 10.41
CA SER A 79 -4.12 1.92 11.29
C SER A 79 -3.45 1.11 12.40
N ASN A 80 -4.21 0.26 13.11
CA ASN A 80 -3.70 -0.57 14.21
C ASN A 80 -2.62 -1.54 13.73
N LEU A 81 -2.85 -2.20 12.58
CA LEU A 81 -1.87 -3.09 11.96
C LEU A 81 -0.61 -2.32 11.52
N GLU A 82 -0.75 -1.11 10.99
CA GLU A 82 0.39 -0.29 10.61
C GLU A 82 1.26 0.07 11.81
N HIS A 83 0.66 0.49 12.93
CA HIS A 83 1.40 0.75 14.17
C HIS A 83 2.10 -0.51 14.69
N LEU A 84 1.43 -1.66 14.60
CA LEU A 84 2.01 -2.95 15.01
C LEU A 84 3.21 -3.33 14.13
N LEU A 85 3.10 -3.12 12.82
CA LEU A 85 4.19 -3.35 11.88
C LEU A 85 5.35 -2.38 12.09
N ASN A 86 5.07 -1.10 12.39
CA ASN A 86 6.11 -0.14 12.77
C ASN A 86 6.88 -0.61 14.01
N ASN A 87 6.19 -1.15 15.02
CA ASN A 87 6.86 -1.69 16.21
C ASN A 87 7.70 -2.94 15.89
N VAL A 88 7.16 -3.87 15.08
CA VAL A 88 7.82 -5.14 14.78
C VAL A 88 8.95 -4.98 13.76
N PHE A 89 8.71 -4.30 12.65
CA PHE A 89 9.63 -4.16 11.52
C PHE A 89 10.48 -2.88 11.55
N GLY A 90 10.05 -1.85 12.26
CA GLY A 90 10.61 -0.50 12.17
C GLY A 90 9.88 0.31 11.10
N GLU A 91 9.52 1.55 11.43
CA GLU A 91 8.84 2.47 10.51
C GLU A 91 9.68 2.76 9.26
N GLU A 92 11.00 2.82 9.42
CA GLU A 92 11.97 3.00 8.34
C GLU A 92 11.87 1.89 7.28
N ASN A 93 11.43 0.69 7.67
CA ASN A 93 11.29 -0.46 6.80
C ASN A 93 9.94 -0.54 6.07
N LYS A 94 9.05 0.44 6.28
CA LYS A 94 7.82 0.58 5.48
C LYS A 94 8.16 0.85 4.02
N ILE A 95 7.64 0.04 3.11
CA ILE A 95 7.78 0.25 1.66
C ILE A 95 6.68 1.17 1.16
N THR A 96 5.42 0.76 1.34
CA THR A 96 4.25 1.51 0.90
C THR A 96 2.96 0.89 1.46
N SER A 97 1.84 1.59 1.26
CA SER A 97 0.49 1.06 1.45
C SER A 97 -0.22 1.09 0.09
N ILE A 98 -0.59 -0.07 -0.43
CA ILE A 98 -1.27 -0.18 -1.73
C ILE A 98 -2.78 -0.09 -1.48
N CYS A 99 -3.47 0.79 -2.20
CA CYS A 99 -4.94 0.80 -2.24
C CYS A 99 -5.41 -0.30 -3.20
N TRP A 100 -6.11 -1.30 -2.68
CA TRP A 100 -6.70 -2.37 -3.48
C TRP A 100 -8.19 -2.10 -3.69
N GLN A 101 -8.56 -1.72 -4.91
CA GLN A 101 -9.97 -1.50 -5.27
C GLN A 101 -10.72 -2.85 -5.28
N LYS A 102 -11.62 -3.02 -4.31
CA LYS A 102 -12.44 -4.23 -4.16
C LYS A 102 -13.83 -4.10 -4.81
N LYS A 103 -14.26 -2.87 -5.11
CA LYS A 103 -15.55 -2.58 -5.76
C LYS A 103 -15.38 -1.64 -6.96
N VAL A 104 -16.07 -1.96 -8.04
CA VAL A 104 -16.09 -1.13 -9.26
C VAL A 104 -17.07 0.03 -9.10
N SER A 105 -18.26 -0.24 -8.57
CA SER A 105 -19.31 0.75 -8.39
C SER A 105 -19.44 1.12 -6.90
N PRO A 106 -19.56 2.41 -6.58
CA PRO A 106 -19.88 2.85 -5.22
C PRO A 106 -21.21 2.27 -4.75
N ALA A 107 -21.30 1.97 -3.46
CA ALA A 107 -22.54 1.57 -2.81
C ALA A 107 -23.52 2.76 -2.71
N ASN A 108 -24.65 2.66 -3.41
CA ASN A 108 -25.68 3.71 -3.44
C ASN A 108 -26.41 3.90 -2.11
N ASP A 109 -26.34 2.92 -1.22
CA ASP A 109 -26.91 2.91 0.14
C ASP A 109 -25.89 3.33 1.21
N ALA A 110 -24.68 3.75 0.80
CA ALA A 110 -23.69 4.28 1.74
C ALA A 110 -24.23 5.55 2.41
N LYS A 111 -24.27 5.54 3.75
CA LYS A 111 -24.66 6.71 4.54
C LYS A 111 -23.66 7.87 4.41
N TRP A 112 -22.39 7.55 4.20
CA TRP A 112 -21.28 8.49 4.08
C TRP A 112 -20.54 8.25 2.76
N PHE A 113 -19.26 7.89 2.81
CA PHE A 113 -18.52 7.42 1.66
C PHE A 113 -18.65 5.91 1.52
N SER A 114 -18.65 5.43 0.27
CA SER A 114 -18.58 4.01 0.02
C SER A 114 -17.17 3.47 0.26
N SER A 115 -17.07 2.37 1.00
CA SER A 115 -15.80 1.67 1.20
C SER A 115 -15.53 0.75 0.01
N ASP A 116 -14.86 1.31 -0.99
CA ASP A 116 -14.61 0.66 -2.29
C ASP A 116 -13.19 0.10 -2.43
N HIS A 117 -12.32 0.37 -1.46
CA HIS A 117 -10.97 -0.19 -1.41
C HIS A 117 -10.64 -0.75 -0.03
N ASP A 118 -9.67 -1.65 -0.02
CA ASP A 118 -8.92 -2.09 1.15
C ASP A 118 -7.45 -1.68 0.96
N PHE A 119 -6.62 -2.00 1.95
CA PHE A 119 -5.19 -1.73 1.94
C PHE A 119 -4.39 -3.01 1.85
N ILE A 120 -3.21 -2.93 1.23
CA ILE A 120 -2.16 -3.93 1.37
C ILE A 120 -0.93 -3.21 1.93
N LEU A 121 -0.61 -3.48 3.19
CA LEU A 121 0.57 -2.92 3.84
C LEU A 121 1.81 -3.72 3.44
N VAL A 122 2.87 -3.01 3.05
CA VAL A 122 4.11 -3.61 2.55
C VAL A 122 5.29 -3.18 3.39
N TYR A 123 5.94 -4.15 4.04
CA TYR A 123 7.14 -3.93 4.87
C TYR A 123 8.25 -4.87 4.42
N ALA A 124 9.46 -4.34 4.31
CA ALA A 124 10.66 -5.16 4.16
C ALA A 124 11.21 -5.57 5.53
N LYS A 125 12.01 -6.64 5.59
CA LYS A 125 12.82 -6.91 6.78
C LYS A 125 13.97 -5.91 6.90
N ASN A 126 14.59 -5.57 5.77
CA ASN A 126 15.54 -4.50 5.62
C ASN A 126 15.30 -3.80 4.27
N LYS A 127 14.79 -2.56 4.33
CA LYS A 127 14.43 -1.78 3.13
C LYS A 127 15.63 -1.37 2.29
N ASP A 128 16.79 -1.16 2.90
CA ASP A 128 17.98 -0.66 2.20
C ASP A 128 18.48 -1.68 1.16
N ILE A 129 18.33 -2.97 1.45
CA ILE A 129 18.75 -4.07 0.57
C ILE A 129 17.60 -4.67 -0.26
N TRP A 130 16.35 -4.49 0.17
CA TRP A 130 15.20 -5.02 -0.58
C TRP A 130 14.98 -4.27 -1.89
N ARG A 131 14.68 -5.00 -2.97
CA ARG A 131 14.25 -4.41 -4.25
C ARG A 131 13.07 -5.19 -4.83
N PRO A 132 12.09 -4.52 -5.45
CA PRO A 132 10.98 -5.22 -6.11
C PRO A 132 11.50 -5.99 -7.31
N LYS A 133 11.22 -7.30 -7.33
CA LYS A 133 11.53 -8.14 -8.50
C LYS A 133 10.45 -7.91 -9.55
N LYS A 134 10.87 -7.45 -10.73
CA LYS A 134 9.97 -7.30 -11.87
C LYS A 134 9.56 -8.68 -12.37
N LEU A 135 8.29 -8.83 -12.72
CA LEU A 135 7.83 -10.00 -13.46
C LEU A 135 8.54 -10.05 -14.81
N LYS A 136 8.79 -11.28 -15.29
CA LYS A 136 9.28 -11.45 -16.66
C LYS A 136 8.23 -10.90 -17.62
N ARG A 137 8.70 -10.18 -18.63
CA ARG A 137 7.83 -9.70 -19.71
C ARG A 137 7.31 -10.90 -20.51
N THR A 138 6.05 -10.81 -20.95
CA THR A 138 5.45 -11.81 -21.84
C THR A 138 6.00 -11.66 -23.27
N GLY A 139 5.82 -12.68 -24.11
CA GLY A 139 6.20 -12.61 -25.53
C GLY A 139 5.56 -11.42 -26.25
N ASP A 140 4.27 -11.17 -26.01
CA ASP A 140 3.55 -10.02 -26.58
C ASP A 140 4.18 -8.70 -26.15
N GLN A 141 4.58 -8.58 -24.87
CA GLN A 141 5.26 -7.37 -24.37
C GLN A 141 6.66 -7.18 -24.96
N LEU A 142 7.37 -8.26 -25.27
CA LEU A 142 8.67 -8.21 -25.91
C LEU A 142 8.56 -7.86 -27.40
N SER A 143 7.45 -8.21 -28.06
CA SER A 143 7.23 -7.92 -29.49
C SER A 143 7.27 -6.42 -29.84
N TYR A 144 7.05 -5.55 -28.86
CA TYR A 144 7.16 -4.09 -29.03
C TYR A 144 8.60 -3.60 -29.09
N TYR A 145 9.57 -4.38 -28.61
CA TYR A 145 10.98 -4.01 -28.62
C TYR A 145 11.63 -4.50 -29.91
N LYS A 146 12.31 -3.59 -30.62
CA LYS A 146 12.99 -3.87 -31.88
C LYS A 146 14.34 -3.15 -31.87
N ASN A 147 15.25 -3.56 -32.75
CA ASN A 147 16.52 -2.88 -32.94
C ASN A 147 16.77 -2.58 -34.44
N PRO A 148 15.94 -1.73 -35.07
CA PRO A 148 16.01 -1.47 -36.51
C PRO A 148 17.26 -0.70 -36.93
N ASP A 149 17.92 -0.02 -35.99
CA ASP A 149 19.07 0.84 -36.18
C ASP A 149 20.39 0.23 -35.69
N HIS A 150 20.38 -1.05 -35.27
CA HIS A 150 21.55 -1.75 -34.72
C HIS A 150 22.19 -1.04 -33.52
N ASP A 151 21.38 -0.45 -32.63
CA ASP A 151 21.85 0.14 -31.38
C ASP A 151 22.62 -0.90 -30.54
N PRO A 152 23.85 -0.59 -30.08
CA PRO A 152 24.69 -1.52 -29.32
C PRO A 152 24.11 -1.90 -27.94
N LYS A 153 23.11 -1.17 -27.44
CA LYS A 153 22.40 -1.47 -26.18
C LYS A 153 21.31 -2.53 -26.36
N GLY A 154 21.01 -2.91 -27.59
CA GLY A 154 20.05 -3.97 -27.92
C GLY A 154 18.65 -3.46 -28.23
N GLU A 155 17.66 -4.33 -28.08
CA GLU A 155 16.27 -4.03 -28.44
C GLU A 155 15.67 -2.92 -27.56
N TRP A 156 15.01 -1.98 -28.22
CA TRP A 156 14.37 -0.84 -27.58
C TRP A 156 12.95 -0.64 -28.13
N ASN A 157 12.13 0.10 -27.40
CA ASN A 157 10.81 0.51 -27.86
C ASN A 157 10.70 2.02 -27.68
N SER A 158 10.09 2.72 -28.64
CA SER A 158 9.80 4.14 -28.55
C SER A 158 8.92 4.41 -27.33
N ALA A 159 9.39 5.26 -26.44
CA ALA A 159 8.57 5.85 -25.41
C ALA A 159 7.92 7.13 -25.93
N THR A 160 6.79 7.52 -25.35
CA THR A 160 6.20 8.83 -25.59
C THR A 160 7.21 9.90 -25.16
N TYR A 161 7.59 10.76 -26.10
CA TYR A 161 8.56 11.84 -25.92
C TYR A 161 7.88 13.19 -25.62
N THR A 162 6.59 13.18 -25.29
CA THR A 162 5.80 14.38 -24.96
C THR A 162 5.02 14.22 -23.67
N CYS A 163 4.82 15.34 -22.98
CA CYS A 163 3.97 15.49 -21.82
C CYS A 163 2.60 16.08 -22.21
N ASN A 164 1.54 15.68 -21.51
CA ASN A 164 0.18 16.20 -21.70
C ASN A 164 0.00 17.58 -21.02
N LYS A 165 0.72 18.58 -21.52
CA LYS A 165 0.66 19.99 -21.11
C LYS A 165 0.70 20.88 -22.34
N SER A 166 -0.10 21.94 -22.35
CA SER A 166 -0.16 22.87 -23.48
C SER A 166 1.03 23.83 -23.53
N MET A 167 1.25 24.43 -24.69
CA MET A 167 2.25 25.50 -24.86
C MET A 167 2.05 26.69 -23.91
N TYR A 168 0.81 26.92 -23.43
CA TYR A 168 0.50 28.00 -22.50
C TYR A 168 0.81 27.63 -21.04
N GLU A 169 0.65 26.35 -20.66
CA GLU A 169 0.98 25.86 -19.32
C GLU A 169 2.50 25.74 -19.12
N ARG A 170 3.23 25.37 -20.17
CA ARG A 170 4.69 25.11 -20.14
C ARG A 170 5.40 25.68 -21.37
N PRO A 171 5.43 27.02 -21.56
CA PRO A 171 5.99 27.65 -22.76
C PRO A 171 7.48 27.37 -22.94
N ASN A 172 8.21 27.14 -21.85
CA ASN A 172 9.64 26.79 -21.88
C ASN A 172 9.93 25.38 -22.44
N LEU A 173 8.91 24.54 -22.60
CA LEU A 173 9.02 23.19 -23.19
C LEU A 173 8.41 23.11 -24.60
N TYR A 174 7.98 24.24 -25.15
CA TYR A 174 7.43 24.35 -26.50
C TYR A 174 8.46 25.01 -27.42
N TYR A 175 9.31 24.19 -28.04
CA TYR A 175 10.37 24.64 -28.95
C TYR A 175 10.62 23.60 -30.04
N PRO A 176 11.23 23.94 -31.18
CA PRO A 176 11.54 22.95 -32.21
C PRO A 176 12.75 22.10 -31.80
N ILE A 177 12.67 20.80 -32.07
CA ILE A 177 13.85 19.93 -32.12
C ILE A 177 14.29 19.87 -33.59
N VAL A 178 15.49 20.35 -33.88
CA VAL A 178 16.05 20.32 -35.25
C VAL A 178 16.71 18.96 -35.48
N ASN A 179 16.27 18.23 -36.50
CA ASN A 179 16.91 17.00 -36.91
C ASN A 179 18.30 17.32 -37.49
N PRO A 180 19.41 16.79 -36.94
CA PRO A 180 20.75 17.15 -37.37
C PRO A 180 21.11 16.66 -38.78
N ASN A 181 20.37 15.68 -39.32
CA ASN A 181 20.64 15.10 -40.63
C ASN A 181 19.82 15.77 -41.75
N THR A 182 18.57 16.14 -41.48
CA THR A 182 17.66 16.73 -42.47
C THR A 182 17.47 18.23 -42.32
N MET A 183 17.92 18.81 -41.19
CA MET A 183 17.66 20.20 -40.78
C MET A 183 16.16 20.54 -40.62
N GLU A 184 15.29 19.53 -40.58
CA GLU A 184 13.86 19.70 -40.37
C GLU A 184 13.55 20.03 -38.91
N GLU A 185 12.67 21.01 -38.70
CA GLU A 185 12.16 21.35 -37.37
C GLU A 185 10.96 20.47 -37.02
N ILE A 186 11.09 19.71 -35.94
CA ILE A 186 9.99 18.93 -35.38
C ILE A 186 9.42 19.70 -34.19
N TRP A 187 8.13 20.01 -34.24
CA TRP A 187 7.39 20.70 -33.19
C TRP A 187 6.46 19.74 -32.43
N PRO A 188 6.25 19.91 -31.12
CA PRO A 188 5.19 19.20 -30.43
C PRO A 188 3.83 19.81 -30.80
N LYS A 189 2.73 19.05 -30.61
CA LYS A 189 1.36 19.59 -30.80
C LYS A 189 1.10 20.72 -29.81
N GLU A 190 0.25 21.70 -30.11
CA GLU A 190 -0.04 22.81 -29.16
C GLU A 190 -0.60 22.34 -27.79
N THR A 191 -1.24 21.16 -27.77
CA THR A 191 -1.77 20.52 -26.57
C THR A 191 -0.76 19.66 -25.81
N ALA A 192 0.48 19.58 -26.29
CA ALA A 192 1.55 18.80 -25.71
C ALA A 192 2.88 19.59 -25.74
N VAL A 193 3.80 19.26 -24.85
CA VAL A 193 5.17 19.78 -24.85
C VAL A 193 6.13 18.62 -24.71
N TRP A 194 7.42 18.85 -24.94
CA TRP A 194 8.45 17.81 -24.73
C TRP A 194 8.48 17.31 -23.27
#